data_AF-A0A962T9F7-F1
#
_entry.id   AF-A0A962T9F7-F1
#
_cell.length_a   1.000
_cell.length_b   1.000
_cell.length_c   1.000
_cell.angle_alpha   90.00
_cell.angle_beta   90.00
_cell.angle_gamma   90.00
#
_symmetry.space_group_name_H-M   'P 1'
#
loop_
_entity.id
_entity.type
_entity.pdbx_description
1 polymer ?
#
loop_
_entity_poly.entity_id
_entity_poly.type
_entity_poly.pdbx_seq_one_letter_code
_entity_poly.pdbx_strand_id
1 'polypeptide(L)'
;RDLRECLLIQLRQLPEDVAWRQFAIVLIDQFFDSLAQQDETQMRRKLKLDGDELMSVIHLIRSLNPRPGTSVAQQAPAYIEPDVFVYKHNNQWRVELNPDAAPKLRVNAQYAGMIRRADNSADNVTMKNHLQEARWFIKSLQ
;
A
#
# COMPACT_ATOMS: atom_id res chain seq x y z
N ARG A 1 2.08 3.69 21.46
CA ARG A 1 1.12 2.57 21.55
C ARG A 1 1.92 1.29 21.41
N ASP A 2 1.97 0.51 22.49
CA ASP A 2 2.79 -0.70 22.57
C ASP A 2 2.00 -1.96 22.24
N LEU A 3 2.70 -3.01 21.78
CA LEU A 3 2.10 -4.32 21.51
C LEU A 3 1.44 -4.91 22.75
N ARG A 4 2.08 -4.72 23.92
CA ARG A 4 1.57 -5.15 25.23
C ARG A 4 0.20 -4.55 25.51
N GLU A 5 0.08 -3.24 25.34
CA GLU A 5 -1.17 -2.49 25.54
C GLU A 5 -2.28 -2.99 24.60
N CYS A 6 -1.95 -3.21 23.33
CA CYS A 6 -2.87 -3.73 22.32
C CYS A 6 -3.46 -5.11 22.72
N LEU A 7 -2.60 -6.04 23.14
CA LEU A 7 -3.01 -7.39 23.53
C LEU A 7 -3.79 -7.38 24.85
N LEU A 8 -3.40 -6.55 25.83
CA LEU A 8 -4.14 -6.42 27.09
C LEU A 8 -5.56 -5.88 26.88
N ILE A 9 -5.74 -4.91 26.00
CA ILE A 9 -7.07 -4.38 25.67
C ILE A 9 -7.94 -5.48 25.04
N GLN A 10 -7.38 -6.25 24.09
CA GLN A 10 -8.11 -7.37 23.47
C GLN A 10 -8.47 -8.46 24.49
N LEU A 11 -7.56 -8.81 25.39
CA LEU A 11 -7.83 -9.74 26.49
C LEU A 11 -8.89 -9.22 27.46
N ARG A 12 -8.97 -7.91 27.68
CA ARG A 12 -10.00 -7.31 28.55
C ARG A 12 -11.38 -7.25 27.90
N GLN A 13 -11.45 -7.28 26.56
CA GLN A 13 -12.71 -7.29 25.81
C GLN A 13 -13.33 -8.68 25.66
N LEU A 14 -12.56 -9.75 25.91
CA LEU A 14 -13.09 -11.12 25.93
C LEU A 14 -14.07 -11.33 27.11
N PRO A 15 -15.02 -12.27 27.02
CA PRO A 15 -15.89 -12.66 28.14
C PRO A 15 -15.10 -13.16 29.36
N GLU A 16 -15.64 -13.02 30.57
CA GLU A 16 -15.00 -13.51 31.80
C GLU A 16 -14.95 -15.05 31.87
N ASP A 17 -15.85 -15.72 31.16
CA ASP A 17 -15.94 -17.19 31.10
C ASP A 17 -14.86 -17.83 30.22
N VAL A 18 -14.02 -17.04 29.57
CA VAL A 18 -12.94 -17.56 28.72
C VAL A 18 -11.85 -18.19 29.59
N ALA A 19 -11.67 -19.50 29.42
CA ALA A 19 -10.62 -20.25 30.07
C ALA A 19 -9.25 -19.58 29.84
N TRP A 20 -8.42 -19.54 30.89
CA TRP A 20 -7.04 -19.04 30.86
C TRP A 20 -6.85 -17.53 30.61
N ARG A 21 -7.93 -16.75 30.50
CA ARG A 21 -7.88 -15.29 30.31
C ARG A 21 -7.07 -14.58 31.40
N GLN A 22 -7.32 -14.91 32.66
CA GLN A 22 -6.64 -14.25 33.79
C GLN A 22 -5.12 -14.51 33.76
N PHE A 23 -4.71 -15.74 33.43
CA PHE A 23 -3.31 -16.10 33.29
C PHE A 23 -2.65 -15.44 32.07
N ALA A 24 -3.38 -15.30 30.95
CA ALA A 24 -2.92 -14.56 29.78
C ALA A 24 -2.70 -13.07 30.09
N ILE A 25 -3.59 -12.45 30.88
CA ILE A 25 -3.43 -11.05 31.32
C ILE A 25 -2.18 -10.89 32.17
N VAL A 26 -1.97 -11.76 33.17
CA VAL A 26 -0.79 -11.71 34.05
C VAL A 26 0.50 -11.94 33.25
N LEU A 27 0.49 -12.89 32.32
CA LEU A 27 1.65 -13.20 31.47
C LEU A 27 2.04 -12.00 30.59
N ILE A 28 1.07 -11.31 29.98
CA ILE A 28 1.36 -10.14 29.13
C ILE A 28 1.72 -8.90 29.95
N ASP A 29 1.09 -8.69 31.11
CA ASP A 29 1.32 -7.51 31.94
C ASP A 29 2.70 -7.54 32.62
N GLN A 30 3.05 -8.69 33.21
CA GLN A 30 4.24 -8.84 34.07
C GLN A 30 5.40 -9.56 33.37
N PHE A 31 5.14 -10.44 32.40
CA PHE A 31 6.14 -11.36 31.84
C PHE A 31 6.18 -11.39 30.31
N PHE A 32 5.94 -10.23 29.67
CA PHE A 32 5.99 -10.10 28.22
C PHE A 32 7.35 -10.48 27.61
N ASP A 33 8.45 -10.19 28.31
CA ASP A 33 9.80 -10.48 27.81
C ASP A 33 10.07 -12.00 27.76
N SER A 34 9.53 -12.76 28.71
CA SER A 34 9.60 -14.22 28.72
C SER A 34 8.84 -14.83 27.54
N LEU A 35 7.73 -14.20 27.12
CA LEU A 35 6.99 -14.59 25.91
C LEU A 35 7.79 -14.27 24.64
N ALA A 36 8.44 -13.10 24.59
CA ALA A 36 9.28 -12.69 23.45
C ALA A 36 10.49 -13.61 23.25
N GLN A 37 11.04 -14.15 24.35
CA GLN A 37 12.18 -15.08 24.34
C GLN A 37 11.78 -16.55 24.20
N GLN A 38 10.48 -16.88 24.16
CA GLN A 38 9.94 -18.24 24.19
C GLN A 38 10.47 -19.11 25.37
N ASP A 39 10.77 -18.50 26.52
CA ASP A 39 11.29 -19.24 27.68
C ASP A 39 10.15 -19.90 28.48
N GLU A 40 9.76 -21.10 28.06
CA GLU A 40 8.72 -21.89 28.73
C GLU A 40 9.06 -22.22 30.18
N THR A 41 10.33 -22.43 30.50
CA THR A 41 10.73 -22.82 31.87
C THR A 41 10.50 -21.69 32.85
N GLN A 42 10.79 -20.46 32.43
CA GLN A 42 10.56 -19.27 33.24
C GLN A 42 9.06 -18.97 33.37
N MET A 43 8.28 -19.16 32.29
CA MET A 43 6.82 -18.97 32.32
C MET A 43 6.13 -19.97 33.26
N ARG A 44 6.46 -21.27 33.17
CA ARG A 44 5.89 -22.31 34.06
C ARG A 44 6.19 -22.03 35.53
N ARG A 45 7.43 -21.66 35.86
CA ARG A 45 7.83 -21.34 37.24
C ARG A 45 7.09 -20.14 37.82
N LYS A 46 6.87 -19.11 37.00
CA LYS A 46 6.23 -17.86 37.44
C LYS A 46 4.72 -17.96 37.54
N LEU A 47 4.08 -18.65 36.59
CA LEU A 47 2.62 -18.83 36.57
C LEU A 47 2.16 -20.05 37.37
N LYS A 48 3.08 -20.94 37.78
CA LYS A 48 2.80 -22.20 38.48
C LYS A 48 1.76 -23.05 37.72
N LEU A 49 1.91 -23.11 36.41
CA LEU A 49 1.05 -23.87 35.50
C LEU A 49 1.82 -25.07 34.95
N ASP A 50 1.08 -26.14 34.67
CA ASP A 50 1.61 -27.30 33.96
C ASP A 50 1.84 -26.98 32.48
N GLY A 51 2.58 -27.85 31.79
CA GLY A 51 2.95 -27.64 30.38
C GLY A 51 1.73 -27.48 29.46
N ASP A 52 0.70 -28.28 29.68
CA ASP A 52 -0.53 -28.28 28.87
C ASP A 52 -1.39 -27.03 29.13
N GLU A 53 -1.41 -26.57 30.37
CA GLU A 53 -2.09 -25.33 30.79
C GLU A 53 -1.39 -24.11 30.20
N LEU A 54 -0.05 -24.08 30.25
CA LEU A 54 0.73 -23.01 29.62
C LEU A 54 0.53 -22.98 28.10
N MET A 55 0.48 -24.15 27.45
CA MET A 55 0.20 -24.22 26.02
C MET A 55 -1.18 -23.63 25.69
N SER A 56 -2.18 -23.90 26.54
CA SER A 56 -3.53 -23.33 26.39
C SER A 56 -3.53 -21.79 26.50
N VAL A 57 -2.77 -21.24 27.46
CA VAL A 57 -2.59 -19.78 27.62
C VAL A 57 -1.91 -19.18 26.39
N ILE A 58 -0.83 -19.80 25.90
CA ILE A 58 -0.10 -19.32 24.72
C ILE A 58 -1.00 -19.39 23.48
N HIS A 59 -1.80 -20.44 23.35
CA HIS A 59 -2.72 -20.60 22.23
C HIS A 59 -3.79 -19.50 22.21
N LEU A 60 -4.31 -19.11 23.38
CA LEU A 60 -5.20 -17.96 23.52
C LEU A 60 -4.53 -16.66 23.07
N ILE A 61 -3.30 -16.40 23.51
CA ILE A 61 -2.56 -15.17 23.14
C ILE A 61 -2.28 -15.12 21.64
N ARG A 62 -1.91 -16.27 21.02
CA ARG A 62 -1.66 -16.36 19.57
C ARG A 62 -2.91 -16.20 18.73
N SER A 63 -4.10 -16.44 19.30
CA SER A 63 -5.38 -16.20 18.59
C SER A 63 -5.72 -14.71 18.47
N LEU A 64 -5.05 -13.83 19.22
CA LEU A 64 -5.28 -12.39 19.19
C LEU A 64 -4.56 -11.71 18.03
N ASN A 65 -5.08 -10.56 17.62
CA ASN A 65 -4.56 -9.82 16.48
C ASN A 65 -3.63 -8.69 16.93
N PRO A 66 -2.30 -8.80 16.79
CA PRO A 66 -1.36 -7.76 17.24
C PRO A 66 -1.56 -6.41 16.54
N ARG A 67 -2.16 -6.40 15.34
CA ARG A 67 -2.42 -5.20 14.53
C ARG A 67 -3.85 -5.24 13.97
N PRO A 68 -4.87 -4.84 14.73
CA PRO A 68 -6.26 -4.88 14.25
C PRO A 68 -6.48 -3.98 13.02
N GLY A 69 -5.75 -2.86 12.93
CA GLY A 69 -5.90 -1.87 11.86
C GLY A 69 -5.45 -2.31 10.47
N THR A 70 -4.63 -3.36 10.33
CA THR A 70 -4.20 -3.85 9.00
C THR A 70 -5.32 -4.54 8.24
N SER A 71 -6.39 -4.97 8.91
CA SER A 71 -7.57 -5.55 8.27
C SER A 71 -8.48 -4.51 7.62
N VAL A 72 -8.43 -3.26 8.09
CA VAL A 72 -9.32 -2.17 7.65
C VAL A 72 -8.73 -1.43 6.44
N ALA A 73 -7.40 -1.36 6.34
CA ALA A 73 -6.72 -0.69 5.24
C ALA A 73 -6.21 -1.72 4.22
N GLN A 74 -7.07 -2.16 3.32
CA GLN A 74 -6.63 -2.68 2.03
C GLN A 74 -6.17 -1.48 1.17
N GLN A 75 -4.97 -0.96 1.44
CA GLN A 75 -4.31 -0.16 0.43
C GLN A 75 -3.94 -1.12 -0.69
N ALA A 76 -4.64 -1.01 -1.82
CA ALA A 76 -4.23 -1.68 -3.04
C ALA A 76 -2.75 -1.33 -3.27
N PRO A 77 -1.89 -2.32 -3.60
CA PRO A 77 -0.49 -2.04 -3.86
C PRO A 77 -0.41 -0.97 -4.95
N ALA A 78 0.21 0.17 -4.61
CA ALA A 78 0.46 1.22 -5.56
C ALA A 78 1.61 0.74 -6.46
N TYR A 79 1.27 0.29 -7.67
CA TYR A 79 2.28 0.03 -8.68
C TYR A 79 2.79 1.37 -9.21
N ILE A 80 4.10 1.56 -9.13
CA ILE A 80 4.77 2.71 -9.76
C ILE A 80 4.95 2.33 -11.23
N GLU A 81 4.29 3.03 -12.13
CA GLU A 81 4.54 2.91 -13.58
C GLU A 81 5.91 3.53 -13.90
N PRO A 82 6.85 2.78 -14.48
CA PRO A 82 8.16 3.31 -14.81
C PRO A 82 8.11 4.16 -16.08
N ASP A 83 8.96 5.18 -16.16
CA ASP A 83 9.11 5.99 -17.38
C ASP A 83 9.84 5.23 -18.50
N VAL A 84 10.69 4.26 -18.13
CA VAL A 84 11.57 3.51 -19.05
C VAL A 84 11.69 2.05 -18.63
N PHE A 85 11.62 1.14 -19.60
CA PHE A 85 11.93 -0.28 -19.46
C PHE A 85 13.36 -0.56 -19.92
N VAL A 86 14.15 -1.22 -19.06
CA VAL A 86 15.51 -1.67 -19.41
C VAL A 86 15.53 -3.20 -19.33
N TYR A 87 15.82 -3.84 -20.46
CA TYR A 87 15.89 -5.30 -20.51
C TYR A 87 17.02 -5.78 -21.42
N LYS A 88 17.56 -6.96 -21.12
CA LYS A 88 18.68 -7.55 -21.85
C LYS A 88 18.14 -8.50 -22.91
N HIS A 89 18.41 -8.21 -24.18
CA HIS A 89 18.00 -9.03 -25.32
C HIS A 89 19.22 -9.37 -26.17
N ASN A 90 19.45 -10.65 -26.46
CA ASN A 90 20.60 -11.14 -27.24
C ASN A 90 21.95 -10.60 -26.75
N ASN A 91 22.15 -10.61 -25.43
CA ASN A 91 23.35 -10.10 -24.76
C ASN A 91 23.62 -8.59 -24.93
N GLN A 92 22.65 -7.84 -25.44
CA GLN A 92 22.67 -6.38 -25.55
C GLN A 92 21.61 -5.76 -24.63
N TRP A 93 21.94 -4.62 -24.02
CA TRP A 93 20.98 -3.84 -23.26
C TRP A 93 20.08 -3.08 -24.22
N ARG A 94 18.76 -3.25 -24.08
CA ARG A 94 17.74 -2.46 -24.77
C ARG A 94 17.00 -1.60 -23.75
N VAL A 95 16.75 -0.38 -24.18
CA VAL A 95 16.07 0.65 -23.40
C VAL A 95 14.87 1.10 -24.22
N GLU A 96 13.67 0.96 -23.65
CA GLU A 96 12.40 1.36 -24.28
C GLU A 96 11.66 2.33 -23.36
N LEU A 97 11.15 3.42 -23.94
CA LEU A 97 10.29 4.36 -23.21
C LEU A 97 8.91 3.75 -22.99
N ASN A 98 8.28 4.03 -21.85
CA ASN A 98 6.92 3.59 -21.57
C ASN A 98 5.91 4.37 -22.43
N PRO A 99 5.23 3.74 -23.42
CA PRO A 99 4.27 4.44 -24.27
C PRO A 99 2.98 4.83 -23.53
N ASP A 100 2.69 4.21 -22.38
CA ASP A 100 1.52 4.53 -21.54
C ASP A 100 1.77 5.77 -20.67
N ALA A 101 3.03 6.15 -20.46
CA ALA A 101 3.40 7.39 -19.77
C ALA A 101 3.17 8.65 -20.66
N ALA A 102 3.07 8.49 -21.99
CA ALA A 102 2.93 9.60 -22.92
C ALA A 102 1.49 9.73 -23.47
N PRO A 103 0.81 10.89 -23.28
CA PRO A 103 -0.53 11.08 -23.81
C PRO A 103 -0.54 11.17 -25.34
N LYS A 104 -1.43 10.41 -26.00
CA LYS A 104 -1.63 10.48 -27.45
C LYS A 104 -2.43 11.73 -27.83
N LEU A 105 -1.74 12.80 -28.21
CA LEU A 105 -2.36 14.06 -28.63
C LEU A 105 -2.58 14.09 -30.15
N ARG A 106 -3.76 14.57 -30.59
CA ARG A 106 -4.07 14.79 -32.01
C ARG A 106 -4.93 16.03 -32.21
N VAL A 107 -4.66 16.80 -33.26
CA VAL A 107 -5.48 17.95 -33.65
C VAL A 107 -6.77 17.47 -34.32
N ASN A 108 -7.92 18.03 -33.94
CA ASN A 108 -9.20 17.74 -34.59
C ASN A 108 -9.24 18.36 -36.01
N ALA A 109 -9.44 17.50 -37.02
CA ALA A 109 -9.45 17.90 -38.43
C ALA A 109 -10.63 18.81 -38.81
N GLN A 110 -11.77 18.72 -38.12
CA GLN A 110 -12.94 19.54 -38.41
C GLN A 110 -12.67 21.02 -38.15
N TYR A 111 -12.10 21.34 -36.99
CA TYR A 111 -11.73 22.73 -36.65
C TYR A 111 -10.59 23.25 -37.53
N ALA A 112 -9.61 22.40 -37.87
CA ALA A 112 -8.55 22.79 -38.79
C ALA A 112 -9.09 23.13 -40.19
N GLY A 113 -10.18 22.48 -40.63
CA GLY A 113 -10.86 22.76 -41.89
C GLY A 113 -11.72 24.04 -41.90
N MET A 114 -12.14 24.54 -40.73
CA MET A 114 -12.91 25.79 -40.63
C MET A 114 -12.06 27.05 -40.88
N ILE A 115 -10.74 26.93 -40.79
CA ILE A 115 -9.80 28.02 -41.08
C ILE A 115 -9.78 28.31 -42.59
N ARG A 116 -10.56 29.32 -42.99
CA ARG A 116 -10.59 29.79 -44.39
C ARG A 116 -9.28 30.48 -44.77
N ARG A 117 -8.71 30.10 -45.93
CA ARG A 117 -7.42 30.60 -46.42
C ARG A 117 -7.38 32.10 -46.74
N ALA A 118 -8.54 32.74 -46.97
CA ALA A 118 -8.64 34.12 -47.44
C ALA A 118 -9.47 35.03 -46.51
N ASP A 119 -9.78 34.58 -45.30
CA ASP A 119 -10.55 35.35 -44.32
C ASP A 119 -9.58 35.92 -43.28
N ASN A 120 -9.55 37.25 -43.18
CA ASN A 120 -8.71 38.03 -42.26
C ASN A 120 -9.49 38.57 -41.06
N SER A 121 -10.67 38.00 -40.77
CA SER A 121 -11.36 38.27 -39.50
C SER A 121 -10.47 37.94 -38.30
N ALA A 122 -10.64 38.69 -37.21
CA ALA A 122 -9.87 38.50 -35.98
C ALA A 122 -9.96 37.06 -35.44
N ASP A 123 -11.13 36.43 -35.59
CA ASP A 123 -11.38 35.05 -35.21
C ASP A 123 -10.58 34.05 -36.07
N ASN A 124 -10.46 34.30 -37.37
CA ASN A 124 -9.69 33.41 -38.25
C ASN A 124 -8.18 33.47 -37.97
N VAL A 125 -7.66 34.68 -37.69
CA VAL A 125 -6.24 34.88 -37.35
C VAL A 125 -5.89 34.22 -36.01
N THR A 126 -6.74 34.36 -35.00
CA THR A 126 -6.54 33.70 -33.70
C THR A 126 -6.60 32.18 -33.82
N MET A 127 -7.55 31.62 -34.58
CA MET A 127 -7.60 30.17 -34.83
C MET A 127 -6.38 29.65 -35.59
N LYS A 128 -5.82 30.42 -36.54
CA LYS A 128 -4.54 30.08 -37.22
C LYS A 128 -3.38 29.99 -36.24
N ASN A 129 -3.27 30.96 -35.33
CA ASN A 129 -2.19 30.98 -34.33
C ASN A 129 -2.29 29.79 -33.38
N HIS A 130 -3.48 29.50 -32.84
CA HIS A 130 -3.67 28.34 -31.97
C HIS A 130 -3.42 27.01 -32.68
N LEU A 131 -3.76 26.89 -33.97
CA LEU A 131 -3.42 25.70 -34.75
C LEU A 131 -1.90 25.53 -34.91
N GLN A 132 -1.16 26.63 -35.11
CA GLN A 132 0.30 26.58 -35.19
C GLN A 132 0.91 26.20 -33.84
N GLU A 133 0.46 26.81 -32.74
CA GLU A 133 0.88 26.49 -31.37
C GLU A 133 0.62 25.02 -31.05
N ALA A 134 -0.57 24.50 -31.36
CA ALA A 134 -0.92 23.09 -31.12
C ALA A 134 -0.02 22.14 -31.92
N ARG A 135 0.32 22.46 -33.17
CA ARG A 135 1.24 21.66 -33.99
C ARG A 135 2.66 21.70 -33.43
N TRP A 136 3.12 22.86 -32.99
CA TRP A 136 4.43 23.01 -32.34
C TRP A 136 4.49 22.21 -31.03
N PHE A 137 3.45 22.30 -30.21
CA PHE A 137 3.34 21.58 -28.95
C PHE A 137 3.39 20.06 -29.14
N ILE A 138 2.62 19.52 -30.08
CA ILE A 138 2.64 18.08 -30.40
C ILE A 138 4.02 17.65 -30.90
N LYS A 139 4.67 18.47 -31.74
CA LYS A 139 6.02 18.17 -32.24
C LYS A 139 7.09 18.24 -31.15
N SER A 140 6.94 19.13 -30.16
CA SER A 140 7.90 19.23 -29.04
C SER A 140 7.76 18.12 -28.01
N LEU A 141 6.65 17.38 -28.04
CA LEU A 141 6.35 16.28 -27.13
C LEU A 141 6.77 14.91 -27.71
N GLN A 142 7.08 14.85 -29.01
CA GLN A 142 7.66 13.71 -29.72
C GLN A 142 9.19 13.75 -29.70
#